data_AF-A0A523EHY5-F1
#
_entry.id   AF-A0A523EHY5-F1
#
_cell.length_a   1.000
_cell.length_b   1.000
_cell.length_c   1.000
_cell.angle_alpha   90.00
_cell.angle_beta   90.00
_cell.angle_gamma   90.00
#
_symmetry.space_group_name_H-M   'P 1'
#
loop_
_entity.id
_entity.type
_entity.pdbx_description
1 polymer ?
#
loop_
_entity_poly.entity_id
_entity_poly.type
_entity_poly.pdbx_seq_one_letter_code
_entity_poly.pdbx_strand_id
1 'polypeptide(L)'
;MIFAPEASDAFNLELGKHLHQLGVDVAEALGPNLEALILGGGYGRGEGGVVRSETRERPYNDLDLFLVLRRKRRNVGEALHSIRESYANELGIDVDFSRPVTTHDIERWPHWLMWHDLLDGHLVLAGEQDVLTSHAPRHLRKSPPPVEALRLLLNRGAGLLWALRVVRGVEPAPDGDFVRRNYYKCIQACGDALLLVHRRYTPRCAGRTELFAELVLSLPSVRAMCLESAYAGALRFKLRPDSCSSNGLGEKELRAAAGLWGRVLLHVEERRAGRRFPTARDYVLDYSAREVATNTFRCWPANLVRNLRRGVISVKYPREELYRELPQLLGLTAPGPKDWTSRSERFLALWRQVN
;
A
#
# COMPACT_ATOMS: atom_id res chain seq x y z
N MET A 1 -14.15 19.24 -10.55
CA MET A 1 -12.92 18.50 -10.20
C MET A 1 -13.19 17.03 -10.49
N ILE A 2 -12.22 16.31 -11.05
CA ILE A 2 -12.38 14.88 -11.38
C ILE A 2 -11.67 14.09 -10.28
N PHE A 3 -12.43 13.27 -9.55
CA PHE A 3 -11.95 12.37 -8.50
C PHE A 3 -11.86 10.93 -9.00
N ALA A 4 -12.80 10.52 -9.86
CA ALA A 4 -12.85 9.21 -10.50
C ALA A 4 -13.08 9.43 -12.01
N PRO A 5 -12.07 9.18 -12.86
CA PRO A 5 -12.13 9.52 -14.28
C PRO A 5 -13.07 8.60 -15.06
N GLU A 6 -13.30 7.40 -14.53
CA GLU A 6 -14.20 6.40 -15.10
C GLU A 6 -15.65 6.52 -14.58
N ALA A 7 -15.96 7.57 -13.82
CA ALA A 7 -17.30 7.86 -13.30
C ALA A 7 -17.98 8.98 -14.12
N SER A 8 -19.29 9.15 -13.94
CA SER A 8 -20.03 10.28 -14.52
C SER A 8 -19.64 11.63 -13.89
N ASP A 9 -19.96 12.72 -14.60
CA ASP A 9 -19.83 14.07 -14.06
C ASP A 9 -20.70 14.28 -12.81
N ALA A 10 -21.90 13.67 -12.79
CA ALA A 10 -22.81 13.72 -11.66
C ALA A 10 -22.20 13.09 -10.40
N PHE A 11 -21.58 11.92 -10.54
CA PHE A 11 -20.85 11.28 -9.44
C PHE A 11 -19.71 12.15 -8.92
N ASN A 12 -18.89 12.70 -9.81
CA ASN A 12 -17.76 13.54 -9.41
C ASN A 12 -18.22 14.84 -8.73
N LEU A 13 -19.34 15.41 -9.17
CA LEU A 13 -19.96 16.57 -8.53
C LEU A 13 -20.49 16.22 -7.13
N GLU A 14 -21.18 15.10 -6.98
CA GLU A 14 -21.73 14.64 -5.70
C GLU A 14 -20.61 14.31 -4.69
N LEU A 15 -19.61 13.54 -5.12
CA LEU A 15 -18.44 13.23 -4.28
C LEU A 15 -17.70 14.51 -3.88
N GLY A 16 -17.58 15.48 -4.78
CA GLY A 16 -16.99 16.79 -4.47
C GLY A 16 -17.74 17.53 -3.36
N LYS A 17 -19.08 17.45 -3.33
CA LYS A 17 -19.89 18.05 -2.24
C LYS A 17 -19.62 17.36 -0.91
N HIS A 18 -19.60 16.02 -0.89
CA HIS A 18 -19.29 15.27 0.34
C HIS A 18 -17.88 15.59 0.86
N LEU A 19 -16.87 15.63 -0.02
CA LEU A 19 -15.49 15.93 0.36
C LEU A 19 -15.32 17.37 0.85
N HIS A 20 -16.05 18.33 0.26
CA HIS A 20 -16.07 19.70 0.75
C HIS A 20 -16.66 19.78 2.17
N GLN A 21 -17.82 19.17 2.38
CA GLN A 21 -18.47 19.16 3.70
C GLN A 21 -17.60 18.44 4.74
N LEU A 22 -16.97 17.32 4.37
CA LEU A 22 -16.03 16.61 5.24
C LEU A 22 -14.88 17.53 5.68
N GLY A 23 -14.35 18.34 4.76
CA GLY A 23 -13.34 19.35 5.07
C GLY A 23 -13.82 20.40 6.08
N VAL A 24 -15.07 20.87 5.93
CA VAL A 24 -15.71 21.82 6.87
C VAL A 24 -15.86 21.18 8.25
N ASP A 25 -16.46 20.00 8.34
CA ASP A 25 -16.73 19.32 9.61
C ASP A 25 -15.44 19.03 10.40
N VAL A 26 -14.38 18.60 9.70
CA VAL A 26 -13.07 18.35 10.31
C VAL A 26 -12.42 19.67 10.77
N ALA A 27 -12.54 20.74 9.99
CA ALA A 27 -12.04 22.06 10.37
C ALA A 27 -12.77 22.63 11.59
N GLU A 28 -14.07 22.42 11.71
CA GLU A 28 -14.85 22.80 12.89
C GLU A 28 -14.44 21.97 14.12
N ALA A 29 -14.35 20.65 13.98
CA ALA A 29 -14.00 19.75 15.09
C ALA A 29 -12.59 19.99 15.66
N LEU A 30 -11.63 20.35 14.81
CA LEU A 30 -10.24 20.58 15.21
C LEU A 30 -9.90 22.06 15.43
N GLY A 31 -10.77 22.95 14.96
CA GLY A 31 -10.66 24.40 15.06
C GLY A 31 -9.29 24.92 14.62
N PRO A 32 -8.70 25.88 15.36
CA PRO A 32 -7.43 26.50 14.97
C PRO A 32 -6.22 25.56 15.08
N ASN A 33 -6.39 24.31 15.52
CA ASN A 33 -5.30 23.34 15.56
C ASN A 33 -5.08 22.66 14.21
N LEU A 34 -6.07 22.66 13.30
CA LEU A 34 -5.92 22.15 11.94
C LEU A 34 -5.14 23.17 11.10
N GLU A 35 -4.02 22.74 10.51
CA GLU A 35 -3.31 23.51 9.48
C GLU A 35 -3.77 23.11 8.08
N ALA A 36 -3.94 21.80 7.87
CA ALA A 36 -4.51 21.27 6.64
C ALA A 36 -5.12 19.88 6.81
N LEU A 37 -6.19 19.63 6.05
CA LEU A 37 -6.72 18.31 5.77
C LEU A 37 -6.48 17.98 4.31
N ILE A 38 -5.83 16.84 4.06
CA ILE A 38 -5.35 16.47 2.73
C ILE A 38 -5.96 15.11 2.35
N LEU A 39 -6.61 15.04 1.20
CA LEU A 39 -7.02 13.80 0.58
C LEU A 39 -5.88 13.26 -0.29
N GLY A 40 -5.35 12.10 0.09
CA GLY A 40 -4.40 11.33 -0.71
C GLY A 40 -5.08 10.21 -1.50
N GLY A 41 -4.34 9.11 -1.71
CA GLY A 41 -4.93 7.91 -2.28
C GLY A 41 -5.41 8.05 -3.72
N GLY A 42 -6.35 7.19 -4.14
CA GLY A 42 -6.92 7.21 -5.49
C GLY A 42 -7.64 8.53 -5.79
N TYR A 43 -8.56 8.94 -4.92
CA TYR A 43 -9.39 10.13 -5.13
C TYR A 43 -8.58 11.44 -5.09
N GLY A 44 -7.58 11.56 -4.22
CA GLY A 44 -6.68 12.71 -4.18
C GLY A 44 -5.85 12.89 -5.46
N ARG A 45 -5.61 11.81 -6.22
CA ARG A 45 -4.93 11.85 -7.52
C ARG A 45 -5.87 12.02 -8.72
N GLY A 46 -7.18 12.01 -8.50
CA GLY A 46 -8.15 11.91 -9.60
C GLY A 46 -8.15 10.54 -10.27
N GLU A 47 -7.86 9.48 -9.51
CA GLU A 47 -7.78 8.07 -9.95
C GLU A 47 -8.60 7.16 -9.03
N GLY A 48 -9.68 7.70 -8.49
CA GLY A 48 -10.65 6.98 -7.68
C GLY A 48 -11.30 5.84 -8.46
N GLY A 49 -11.48 4.71 -7.78
CA GLY A 49 -12.22 3.59 -8.32
C GLY A 49 -13.71 3.82 -8.20
N VAL A 50 -14.49 3.37 -9.18
CA VAL A 50 -15.95 3.47 -9.17
C VAL A 50 -16.55 2.12 -9.52
N VAL A 51 -17.60 1.73 -8.79
CA VAL A 51 -18.46 0.59 -9.14
C VAL A 51 -19.76 1.13 -9.68
N ARG A 52 -20.21 0.60 -10.82
CA ARG A 52 -21.53 0.89 -11.35
C ARG A 52 -22.49 -0.24 -10.99
N SER A 53 -23.59 0.10 -10.34
CA SER A 53 -24.77 -0.74 -10.24
C SER A 53 -25.81 -0.27 -11.26
N GLU A 54 -26.84 -1.08 -11.52
CA GLU A 54 -27.91 -0.73 -12.48
C GLU A 54 -28.56 0.63 -12.20
N THR A 55 -28.53 1.10 -10.95
CA THR A 55 -29.25 2.30 -10.50
C THR A 55 -28.35 3.43 -10.01
N ARG A 56 -27.06 3.17 -9.70
CA ARG A 56 -26.15 4.21 -9.17
C ARG A 56 -24.67 3.85 -9.30
N GLU A 57 -23.83 4.87 -9.41
CA GLU A 57 -22.38 4.78 -9.24
C GLU A 57 -22.00 4.96 -7.76
N ARG A 58 -21.00 4.20 -7.29
CA ARG A 58 -20.50 4.29 -5.90
C ARG A 58 -18.97 4.33 -5.87
N PRO A 59 -18.37 5.05 -4.91
CA PRO A 59 -16.94 4.94 -4.70
C PRO A 59 -16.59 3.50 -4.27
N TYR A 60 -15.39 3.05 -4.61
CA TYR A 60 -14.92 1.70 -4.31
C TYR A 60 -13.72 1.66 -3.38
N ASN A 61 -12.81 2.62 -3.55
CA ASN A 61 -11.59 2.69 -2.75
C ASN A 61 -11.88 3.49 -1.46
N ASP A 62 -11.02 3.33 -0.47
CA ASP A 62 -11.13 4.05 0.80
C ASP A 62 -10.72 5.52 0.62
N LEU A 63 -11.14 6.40 1.55
CA LEU A 63 -10.67 7.78 1.63
C LEU A 63 -9.43 7.86 2.53
N ASP A 64 -8.25 8.06 1.93
CA ASP A 64 -6.99 8.25 2.64
C ASP A 64 -6.81 9.73 3.04
N LEU A 65 -7.06 10.09 4.31
CA LEU A 65 -7.01 11.47 4.81
C LEU A 65 -5.78 11.73 5.67
N PHE A 66 -4.99 12.75 5.31
CA PHE A 66 -3.81 13.19 6.02
C PHE A 66 -4.07 14.46 6.83
N LEU A 67 -3.74 14.40 8.12
CA LEU A 67 -3.99 15.48 9.08
C LEU A 67 -2.69 16.21 9.40
N VAL A 68 -2.63 17.48 9.03
CA VAL A 68 -1.54 18.39 9.43
C VAL A 68 -2.06 19.31 10.53
N LEU A 69 -1.47 19.19 11.72
CA LEU A 69 -1.86 19.93 12.90
C LEU A 69 -0.73 20.83 13.39
N ARG A 70 -1.09 21.97 13.99
CA ARG A 70 -0.13 22.84 14.70
C ARG A 70 0.57 22.09 15.83
N ARG A 71 -0.20 21.28 16.56
CA ARG A 71 0.27 20.47 17.70
C ARG A 71 -0.40 19.10 17.68
N LYS A 72 0.41 18.05 17.90
CA LYS A 72 -0.09 16.68 18.08
C LYS A 72 -0.94 16.61 19.36
N ARG A 73 -2.13 16.03 19.26
CA ARG A 73 -3.04 15.74 20.39
C ARG A 73 -3.35 14.24 20.42
N ARG A 74 -3.50 13.67 21.61
CA ARG A 74 -3.80 12.24 21.77
C ARG A 74 -5.23 11.88 21.34
N ASN A 75 -6.18 12.80 21.54
CA ASN A 75 -7.62 12.53 21.39
C ASN A 75 -8.17 12.94 20.01
N VAL A 76 -7.31 13.11 19.00
CA VAL A 76 -7.76 13.47 17.64
C VAL A 76 -8.67 12.38 17.06
N GLY A 77 -8.35 11.11 17.31
CA GLY A 77 -9.17 9.99 16.85
C GLY A 77 -10.58 10.01 17.45
N GLU A 78 -10.71 10.36 18.73
CA GLU A 78 -12.02 10.50 19.40
C GLU A 78 -12.82 11.66 18.82
N ALA A 79 -12.17 12.82 18.61
CA ALA A 79 -12.81 14.01 18.06
C ALA A 79 -13.32 13.82 16.62
N LEU A 80 -12.70 12.94 15.85
CA LEU A 80 -13.07 12.65 14.46
C LEU A 80 -13.89 11.37 14.30
N HIS A 81 -14.19 10.66 15.39
CA HIS A 81 -14.82 9.34 15.31
C HIS A 81 -16.21 9.39 14.68
N SER A 82 -17.07 10.32 15.14
CA SER A 82 -18.43 10.48 14.60
C SER A 82 -18.41 10.93 13.13
N ILE A 83 -17.51 11.85 12.77
CA ILE A 83 -17.31 12.31 11.39
C ILE A 83 -16.93 11.11 10.51
N ARG A 84 -15.93 10.33 10.94
CA ARG A 84 -15.48 9.13 10.23
C ARG A 84 -16.64 8.17 9.97
N GLU A 85 -17.44 7.87 10.99
CA GLU A 85 -18.55 6.92 10.87
C GLU A 85 -19.68 7.45 9.98
N SER A 86 -20.03 8.73 10.08
CA SER A 86 -21.06 9.34 9.22
C SER A 86 -20.69 9.19 7.74
N TYR A 87 -19.48 9.65 7.37
CA TYR A 87 -19.03 9.60 5.98
C TYR A 87 -18.78 8.18 5.47
N ALA A 88 -18.28 7.28 6.33
CA ALA A 88 -18.13 5.88 5.95
C ALA A 88 -19.49 5.24 5.61
N ASN A 89 -20.52 5.52 6.43
CA ASN A 89 -21.87 5.03 6.20
C ASN A 89 -22.52 5.65 4.95
N GLU A 90 -22.37 6.96 4.75
CA GLU A 90 -22.93 7.69 3.60
C GLU A 90 -22.32 7.24 2.28
N LEU A 91 -21.00 7.06 2.25
CA LEU A 91 -20.26 6.70 1.04
C LEU A 91 -20.20 5.19 0.79
N GLY A 92 -20.39 4.37 1.84
CA GLY A 92 -20.27 2.92 1.77
C GLY A 92 -18.84 2.41 1.57
N ILE A 93 -17.85 3.19 2.00
CA ILE A 93 -16.41 2.91 1.93
C ILE A 93 -15.74 3.32 3.24
N ASP A 94 -14.54 2.82 3.51
CA ASP A 94 -13.80 3.22 4.70
C ASP A 94 -13.27 4.67 4.56
N VAL A 95 -13.28 5.39 5.69
CA VAL A 95 -12.71 6.74 5.81
C VAL A 95 -11.57 6.67 6.82
N ASP A 96 -10.34 6.83 6.34
CA ASP A 96 -9.15 6.59 7.14
C ASP A 96 -8.38 7.88 7.38
N PHE A 97 -8.43 8.36 8.63
CA PHE A 97 -7.57 9.43 9.10
C PHE A 97 -6.20 8.87 9.50
N SER A 98 -5.15 9.34 8.85
CA SER A 98 -3.77 9.06 9.23
C SER A 98 -3.45 9.55 10.65
N ARG A 99 -2.33 9.06 11.19
CA ARG A 99 -1.78 9.65 12.42
C ARG A 99 -1.42 11.12 12.18
N PRO A 100 -1.84 12.04 13.06
CA PRO A 100 -1.55 13.45 12.87
C PRO A 100 -0.06 13.76 12.81
N VAL A 101 0.31 14.58 11.83
CA VAL A 101 1.66 15.11 11.65
C VAL A 101 1.65 16.63 11.84
N THR A 102 2.81 17.22 12.12
CA THR A 102 3.02 18.66 12.05
C THR A 102 3.84 19.00 10.81
N THR A 103 3.88 20.27 10.40
CA THR A 103 4.82 20.78 9.38
C THR A 103 6.27 20.37 9.66
N HIS A 104 6.69 20.42 10.93
CA HIS A 104 8.01 19.94 11.33
C HIS A 104 8.27 18.43 11.08
N ASP A 105 7.24 17.58 11.15
CA ASP A 105 7.39 16.18 10.77
C ASP A 105 7.51 16.03 9.25
N ILE A 106 6.76 16.83 8.49
CA ILE A 106 6.78 16.84 7.02
C ILE A 106 8.18 17.18 6.52
N GLU A 107 8.82 18.19 7.10
CA GLU A 107 10.22 18.59 6.83
C GLU A 107 11.25 17.48 7.05
N ARG A 108 10.87 16.41 7.76
CA ARG A 108 11.74 15.28 8.11
C ARG A 108 11.27 13.97 7.49
N TRP A 109 10.31 14.03 6.57
CA TRP A 109 9.79 12.82 5.96
C TRP A 109 10.89 12.01 5.28
N PRO A 110 10.99 10.72 5.61
CA PRO A 110 11.95 9.83 4.97
C PRO A 110 11.57 9.62 3.50
N HIS A 111 12.50 9.12 2.68
CA HIS A 111 12.28 8.90 1.25
C HIS A 111 11.42 7.64 1.00
N TRP A 112 10.17 7.66 1.48
CA TRP A 112 9.20 6.58 1.32
C TRP A 112 8.31 6.79 0.10
N LEU A 113 7.90 5.69 -0.53
CA LEU A 113 7.00 5.70 -1.69
C LEU A 113 5.68 6.41 -1.38
N MET A 114 5.10 6.18 -0.20
CA MET A 114 3.85 6.83 0.21
C MET A 114 3.94 8.36 0.19
N TRP A 115 5.04 8.95 0.68
CA TRP A 115 5.22 10.40 0.70
C TRP A 115 5.53 10.97 -0.68
N HIS A 116 6.23 10.19 -1.51
CA HIS A 116 6.43 10.52 -2.92
C HIS A 116 5.08 10.59 -3.66
N ASP A 117 4.24 9.56 -3.50
CA ASP A 117 2.92 9.49 -4.14
C ASP A 117 1.97 10.60 -3.64
N LEU A 118 1.99 10.88 -2.33
CA LEU A 118 1.18 11.94 -1.73
C LEU A 118 1.59 13.33 -2.26
N LEU A 119 2.89 13.59 -2.36
CA LEU A 119 3.39 14.87 -2.87
C LEU A 119 3.05 15.09 -4.35
N ASP A 120 3.07 14.02 -5.16
CA ASP A 120 2.78 14.07 -6.59
C ASP A 120 1.29 14.22 -6.92
N GLY A 121 0.41 13.70 -6.05
CA GLY A 121 -1.02 13.93 -6.21
C GLY A 121 -1.83 13.75 -4.94
N HIS A 122 -2.43 14.87 -4.55
CA HIS A 122 -3.30 15.05 -3.41
C HIS A 122 -4.25 16.22 -3.68
N LEU A 123 -5.25 16.35 -2.81
CA LEU A 123 -6.13 17.51 -2.76
C LEU A 123 -6.18 18.04 -1.34
N VAL A 124 -6.07 19.35 -1.15
CA VAL A 124 -6.26 19.97 0.17
C VAL A 124 -7.75 20.29 0.32
N LEU A 125 -8.43 19.58 1.22
CA LEU A 125 -9.86 19.75 1.47
C LEU A 125 -10.14 20.95 2.41
N ALA A 126 -9.22 21.24 3.32
CA ALA A 126 -9.29 22.39 4.22
C ALA A 126 -7.87 22.86 4.58
N GLY A 127 -7.70 24.16 4.81
CA GLY A 127 -6.42 24.76 5.22
C GLY A 127 -5.50 25.19 4.08
N GLU A 128 -4.20 25.30 4.39
CA GLU A 128 -3.17 25.83 3.49
C GLU A 128 -2.90 24.89 2.30
N GLN A 129 -3.04 25.43 1.07
CA GLN A 129 -3.04 24.63 -0.17
C GLN A 129 -1.66 24.06 -0.54
N ASP A 130 -0.59 24.74 -0.15
CA ASP A 130 0.80 24.40 -0.46
C ASP A 130 1.56 23.80 0.73
N VAL A 131 0.85 23.42 1.82
CA VAL A 131 1.44 22.87 3.05
C VAL A 131 2.42 21.71 2.80
N LEU A 132 2.15 20.85 1.81
CA LEU A 132 3.08 19.77 1.45
C LEU A 132 4.24 20.28 0.61
N THR A 133 3.97 21.05 -0.44
CA THR A 133 5.00 21.49 -1.40
C THR A 133 5.99 22.48 -0.79
N SER A 134 5.56 23.25 0.22
CA SER A 134 6.35 24.23 0.96
C SER A 134 7.21 23.62 2.07
N HIS A 135 6.79 22.50 2.67
CA HIS A 135 7.54 21.87 3.77
C HIS A 135 8.24 20.55 3.39
N ALA A 136 7.79 19.83 2.37
CA ALA A 136 8.34 18.51 2.04
C ALA A 136 9.80 18.59 1.55
N PRO A 137 10.67 17.67 2.02
CA PRO A 137 12.06 17.62 1.57
C PRO A 137 12.21 17.45 0.06
N ARG A 138 13.20 18.14 -0.52
CA ARG A 138 13.50 18.06 -1.96
C ARG A 138 13.80 16.65 -2.45
N HIS A 139 14.31 15.75 -1.60
CA HIS A 139 14.57 14.36 -2.01
C HIS A 139 13.31 13.59 -2.38
N LEU A 140 12.14 13.95 -1.84
CA LEU A 140 10.87 13.29 -2.16
C LEU A 140 10.42 13.54 -3.60
N ARG A 141 10.95 14.57 -4.27
CA ARG A 141 10.72 14.83 -5.69
C ARG A 141 11.55 13.94 -6.61
N LYS A 142 12.48 13.15 -6.06
CA LYS A 142 13.28 12.16 -6.79
C LYS A 142 12.61 10.78 -6.68
N SER A 143 12.89 9.91 -7.65
CA SER A 143 12.41 8.53 -7.63
C SER A 143 12.70 7.85 -6.28
N PRO A 144 11.73 7.12 -5.71
CA PRO A 144 11.92 6.40 -4.45
C PRO A 144 13.10 5.42 -4.51
N PRO A 145 13.77 5.16 -3.38
CA PRO A 145 14.88 4.22 -3.34
C PRO A 145 14.38 2.79 -3.60
N PRO A 146 15.22 1.90 -4.18
CA PRO A 146 14.83 0.53 -4.51
C PRO A 146 14.26 -0.31 -3.35
N VAL A 147 14.59 0.04 -2.10
CA VAL A 147 14.01 -0.62 -0.91
C VAL A 147 12.49 -0.44 -0.80
N GLU A 148 11.92 0.60 -1.41
CA GLU A 148 10.47 0.79 -1.43
C GLU A 148 9.76 -0.27 -2.27
N ALA A 149 10.39 -0.79 -3.33
CA ALA A 149 9.85 -1.92 -4.09
C ALA A 149 9.74 -3.17 -3.20
N LEU A 150 10.74 -3.42 -2.37
CA LEU A 150 10.72 -4.53 -1.40
C LEU A 150 9.63 -4.33 -0.34
N ARG A 151 9.48 -3.11 0.21
CA ARG A 151 8.42 -2.79 1.19
C ARG A 151 7.03 -2.95 0.58
N LEU A 152 6.83 -2.50 -0.66
CA LEU A 152 5.60 -2.66 -1.42
C LEU A 152 5.24 -4.15 -1.58
N LEU A 153 6.21 -4.97 -1.99
CA LEU A 153 6.02 -6.40 -2.14
C LEU A 153 5.72 -7.09 -0.80
N LEU A 154 6.40 -6.73 0.29
CA LEU A 154 6.06 -7.25 1.62
C LEU A 154 4.61 -6.93 1.99
N ASN A 155 4.19 -5.68 1.79
CA ASN A 155 2.84 -5.23 2.11
C ASN A 155 1.78 -6.03 1.32
N ARG A 156 1.98 -6.21 0.01
CA ARG A 156 1.00 -6.93 -0.82
C ARG A 156 1.08 -8.44 -0.70
N GLY A 157 2.24 -9.00 -0.43
CA GLY A 157 2.37 -10.43 -0.12
C GLY A 157 1.73 -10.78 1.22
N ALA A 158 1.75 -9.89 2.22
CA ALA A 158 0.99 -10.06 3.46
C ALA A 158 -0.53 -10.06 3.21
N GLY A 159 -1.03 -9.16 2.35
CA GLY A 159 -2.43 -9.17 1.91
C GLY A 159 -2.81 -10.47 1.18
N LEU A 160 -1.92 -10.98 0.32
CA LEU A 160 -2.10 -12.28 -0.34
C LEU A 160 -2.12 -13.45 0.65
N LEU A 161 -1.26 -13.42 1.67
CA LEU A 161 -1.25 -14.40 2.75
C LEU A 161 -2.57 -14.36 3.54
N TRP A 162 -3.10 -13.17 3.81
CA TRP A 162 -4.38 -13.02 4.49
C TRP A 162 -5.53 -13.58 3.63
N ALA A 163 -5.56 -13.27 2.33
CA ALA A 163 -6.51 -13.87 1.40
C ALA A 163 -6.42 -15.41 1.38
N LEU A 164 -5.22 -15.99 1.45
CA LEU A 164 -5.02 -17.43 1.57
C LEU A 164 -5.62 -18.02 2.86
N ARG A 165 -5.55 -17.29 3.98
CA ARG A 165 -6.18 -17.71 5.24
C ARG A 165 -7.70 -17.72 5.13
N VAL A 166 -8.27 -16.70 4.48
CA VAL A 166 -9.72 -16.60 4.22
C VAL A 166 -10.22 -17.76 3.35
N VAL A 167 -9.61 -18.01 2.19
CA VAL A 167 -10.07 -19.09 1.30
C VAL A 167 -9.88 -20.49 1.88
N ARG A 168 -8.99 -20.65 2.87
CA ARG A 168 -8.78 -21.89 3.62
C ARG A 168 -9.71 -22.05 4.83
N GLY A 169 -10.58 -21.08 5.08
CA GLY A 169 -11.50 -21.11 6.23
C GLY A 169 -10.80 -20.95 7.59
N VAL A 170 -9.58 -20.40 7.63
CA VAL A 170 -8.87 -20.13 8.89
C VAL A 170 -9.48 -18.94 9.62
N GLU A 171 -9.98 -17.95 8.87
CA GLU A 171 -10.68 -16.79 9.41
C GLU A 171 -11.73 -16.29 8.40
N PRO A 172 -12.79 -15.60 8.86
CA PRO A 172 -13.83 -15.10 7.97
C PRO A 172 -13.30 -14.00 7.04
N ALA A 173 -13.89 -13.90 5.85
CA ALA A 173 -13.66 -12.76 4.97
C ALA A 173 -14.21 -11.48 5.62
N PRO A 174 -13.46 -10.37 5.66
CA PRO A 174 -13.99 -9.07 6.10
C PRO A 174 -15.18 -8.62 5.25
N ASP A 175 -15.13 -8.87 3.94
CA ASP A 175 -16.17 -8.57 2.97
C ASP A 175 -16.10 -9.54 1.77
N GLY A 176 -17.15 -9.59 0.95
CA GLY A 176 -17.25 -10.51 -0.18
C GLY A 176 -16.23 -10.29 -1.30
N ASP A 177 -15.58 -9.12 -1.33
CA ASP A 177 -14.61 -8.73 -2.35
C ASP A 177 -13.16 -8.80 -1.87
N PHE A 178 -12.95 -9.10 -0.58
CA PHE A 178 -11.65 -9.05 0.08
C PHE A 178 -10.55 -9.84 -0.64
N VAL A 179 -10.86 -11.08 -1.06
CA VAL A 179 -9.90 -11.96 -1.74
C VAL A 179 -9.54 -11.40 -3.12
N ARG A 180 -10.54 -10.95 -3.90
CA ARG A 180 -10.33 -10.37 -5.23
C ARG A 180 -9.53 -9.08 -5.17
N ARG A 181 -9.85 -8.20 -4.21
CA ARG A 181 -9.12 -6.96 -3.94
C ARG A 181 -7.65 -7.21 -3.64
N ASN A 182 -7.33 -8.18 -2.77
CA ASN A 182 -5.95 -8.51 -2.42
C ASN A 182 -5.18 -9.16 -3.58
N TYR A 183 -5.84 -10.00 -4.38
CA TYR A 183 -5.25 -10.56 -5.59
C TYR A 183 -4.81 -9.45 -6.56
N TYR A 184 -5.72 -8.55 -6.96
CA TYR A 184 -5.37 -7.49 -7.90
C TYR A 184 -4.39 -6.47 -7.31
N LYS A 185 -4.49 -6.12 -6.02
CA LYS A 185 -3.48 -5.29 -5.33
C LYS A 185 -2.10 -5.94 -5.37
N CYS A 186 -2.00 -7.28 -5.27
CA CYS A 186 -0.73 -8.01 -5.40
C CYS A 186 -0.17 -7.96 -6.82
N ILE A 187 -1.01 -8.21 -7.83
CA ILE A 187 -0.59 -8.15 -9.24
C ILE A 187 -0.14 -6.74 -9.62
N GLN A 188 -0.88 -5.71 -9.20
CA GLN A 188 -0.49 -4.32 -9.41
C GLN A 188 0.87 -4.02 -8.78
N ALA A 189 1.07 -4.40 -7.51
CA ALA A 189 2.34 -4.17 -6.84
C ALA A 189 3.52 -4.91 -7.47
N CYS A 190 3.28 -6.06 -8.13
CA CYS A 190 4.32 -6.75 -8.87
C CYS A 190 4.83 -5.89 -10.04
N GLY A 191 3.93 -5.26 -10.80
CA GLY A 191 4.32 -4.35 -11.88
C GLY A 191 4.96 -3.06 -11.37
N ASP A 192 4.33 -2.43 -10.36
CA ASP A 192 4.85 -1.21 -9.74
C ASP A 192 6.26 -1.43 -9.13
N ALA A 193 6.52 -2.57 -8.49
CA ALA A 193 7.83 -2.91 -7.93
C ALA A 193 8.93 -3.05 -9.00
N LEU A 194 8.60 -3.61 -10.16
CA LEU A 194 9.51 -3.69 -11.30
C LEU A 194 9.80 -2.30 -11.88
N LEU A 195 8.79 -1.46 -12.03
CA LEU A 195 8.98 -0.07 -12.45
C LEU A 195 9.85 0.70 -11.45
N LEU A 196 9.64 0.52 -10.14
CA LEU A 196 10.41 1.16 -9.07
C LEU A 196 11.90 0.79 -9.13
N VAL A 197 12.20 -0.51 -9.18
CA VAL A 197 13.60 -0.99 -9.15
C VAL A 197 14.38 -0.60 -10.42
N HIS A 198 13.66 -0.33 -11.52
CA HIS A 198 14.22 0.18 -12.78
C HIS A 198 14.06 1.69 -12.97
N ARG A 199 13.61 2.42 -11.93
CA ARG A 199 13.45 3.88 -11.93
C ARG A 199 12.54 4.41 -13.05
N ARG A 200 11.53 3.64 -13.44
CA ARG A 200 10.48 4.02 -14.41
C ARG A 200 9.11 4.23 -13.76
N TYR A 201 9.02 4.14 -12.43
CA TYR A 201 7.76 4.31 -11.71
C TYR A 201 7.27 5.75 -11.76
N THR A 202 5.95 5.89 -11.94
CA THR A 202 5.21 7.14 -11.80
C THR A 202 4.01 6.92 -10.86
N PRO A 203 3.67 7.90 -9.99
CA PRO A 203 2.54 7.77 -9.07
C PRO A 203 1.19 7.63 -9.79
N ARG A 204 1.04 8.33 -10.93
CA ARG A 204 -0.18 8.28 -11.74
C ARG A 204 -0.36 6.95 -12.47
N CYS A 205 -1.55 6.38 -12.39
CA CYS A 205 -2.01 5.17 -13.09
C CYS A 205 -1.99 5.34 -14.60
N ALA A 206 -2.37 6.51 -15.10
CA ALA A 206 -2.30 6.82 -16.52
C ALA A 206 -0.85 6.69 -17.05
N GLY A 207 -0.65 5.99 -18.16
CA GLY A 207 0.67 5.78 -18.76
C GLY A 207 1.46 4.58 -18.20
N ARG A 208 1.02 3.98 -17.08
CA ARG A 208 1.79 2.87 -16.46
C ARG A 208 1.79 1.59 -17.29
N THR A 209 0.75 1.34 -18.08
CA THR A 209 0.70 0.19 -19.00
C THR A 209 1.76 0.31 -20.08
N GLU A 210 1.92 1.49 -20.67
CA GLU A 210 2.90 1.78 -21.72
C GLU A 210 4.31 1.70 -21.16
N LEU A 211 4.57 2.33 -20.00
CA LEU A 211 5.86 2.24 -19.31
C LEU A 211 6.27 0.80 -18.99
N PHE A 212 5.29 -0.03 -18.61
CA PHE A 212 5.54 -1.43 -18.32
C PHE A 212 5.78 -2.26 -19.59
N ALA A 213 5.03 -2.01 -20.67
CA ALA A 213 5.27 -2.62 -21.97
C ALA A 213 6.68 -2.30 -22.50
N GLU A 214 7.11 -1.05 -22.41
CA GLU A 214 8.49 -0.65 -22.74
C GLU A 214 9.54 -1.36 -21.88
N LEU A 215 9.24 -1.55 -20.58
CA LEU A 215 10.13 -2.30 -19.68
C LEU A 215 10.25 -3.76 -20.12
N VAL A 216 9.13 -4.41 -20.44
CA VAL A 216 9.05 -5.80 -20.95
C VAL A 216 9.80 -5.95 -22.28
N LEU A 217 9.70 -4.97 -23.17
CA LEU A 217 10.43 -4.97 -24.43
C LEU A 217 11.94 -4.87 -24.19
N SER A 218 12.37 -3.98 -23.28
CA SER A 218 13.79 -3.73 -23.01
C SER A 218 14.49 -4.79 -22.15
N LEU A 219 13.77 -5.60 -21.37
CA LEU A 219 14.37 -6.52 -20.41
C LEU A 219 13.82 -7.95 -20.53
N PRO A 220 14.59 -8.90 -21.11
CA PRO A 220 14.18 -10.30 -21.22
C PRO A 220 13.81 -10.96 -19.89
N SER A 221 14.49 -10.60 -18.78
CA SER A 221 14.20 -11.17 -17.46
C SER A 221 12.82 -10.76 -16.93
N VAL A 222 12.36 -9.55 -17.26
CA VAL A 222 11.01 -9.08 -16.93
C VAL A 222 9.98 -9.71 -17.85
N ARG A 223 10.29 -9.80 -19.16
CA ARG A 223 9.43 -10.45 -20.15
C ARG A 223 9.11 -11.90 -19.79
N ALA A 224 10.10 -12.65 -19.32
CA ALA A 224 9.94 -14.04 -18.89
C ALA A 224 8.92 -14.25 -17.75
N MET A 225 8.50 -13.18 -17.06
CA MET A 225 7.49 -13.26 -16.00
C MET A 225 6.05 -13.25 -16.52
N CYS A 226 5.85 -12.88 -17.79
CA CYS A 226 4.55 -12.81 -18.47
C CYS A 226 3.49 -11.98 -17.71
N LEU A 227 3.90 -10.87 -17.09
CA LEU A 227 3.07 -10.07 -16.18
C LEU A 227 2.23 -8.98 -16.88
N GLU A 228 2.55 -8.62 -18.13
CA GLU A 228 1.99 -7.46 -18.82
C GLU A 228 0.45 -7.43 -18.84
N SER A 229 -0.19 -8.49 -19.31
CA SER A 229 -1.66 -8.59 -19.38
C SER A 229 -2.31 -8.57 -17.98
N ALA A 230 -1.72 -9.28 -17.01
CA ALA A 230 -2.22 -9.30 -15.64
C ALA A 230 -2.08 -7.93 -14.96
N TYR A 231 -0.99 -7.21 -15.22
CA TYR A 231 -0.74 -5.87 -14.70
C TYR A 231 -1.72 -4.85 -15.28
N ALA A 232 -1.94 -4.86 -16.59
CA ALA A 232 -2.97 -4.04 -17.23
C ALA A 232 -4.37 -4.34 -16.65
N GLY A 233 -4.70 -5.61 -16.45
CA GLY A 233 -5.94 -6.02 -15.78
C GLY A 233 -6.06 -5.48 -14.35
N ALA A 234 -4.97 -5.46 -13.58
CA ALA A 234 -4.97 -4.93 -12.21
C ALA A 234 -5.12 -3.40 -12.16
N LEU A 235 -4.51 -2.66 -13.09
CA LEU A 235 -4.71 -1.22 -13.22
C LEU A 235 -6.15 -0.88 -13.63
N ARG A 236 -6.74 -1.67 -14.54
CA ARG A 236 -8.16 -1.55 -14.87
C ARG A 236 -9.06 -1.86 -13.67
N PHE A 237 -8.78 -2.92 -12.93
CA PHE A 237 -9.52 -3.26 -11.71
C PHE A 237 -9.50 -2.11 -10.69
N LYS A 238 -8.37 -1.42 -10.53
CA LYS A 238 -8.26 -0.28 -9.60
C LYS A 238 -9.26 0.85 -9.92
N LEU A 239 -9.53 1.10 -11.20
CA LEU A 239 -10.40 2.18 -11.66
C LEU A 239 -11.85 1.72 -11.85
N ARG A 240 -12.04 0.52 -12.39
CA ARG A 240 -13.34 -0.11 -12.71
C ARG A 240 -13.38 -1.56 -12.23
N PRO A 241 -13.52 -1.80 -10.92
CA PRO A 241 -13.59 -3.15 -10.36
C PRO A 241 -14.78 -3.96 -10.91
N ASP A 242 -15.90 -3.29 -11.21
CA ASP A 242 -17.11 -3.84 -11.82
C ASP A 242 -16.87 -4.40 -13.23
N SER A 243 -15.90 -3.86 -13.96
CA SER A 243 -15.55 -4.32 -15.31
C SER A 243 -14.78 -5.65 -15.33
N CYS A 244 -14.35 -6.11 -14.16
CA CYS A 244 -13.54 -7.30 -14.00
C CYS A 244 -14.39 -8.45 -13.42
N SER A 245 -14.09 -9.68 -13.85
CA SER A 245 -14.87 -10.85 -13.46
C SER A 245 -15.05 -10.94 -11.94
N SER A 246 -16.29 -11.21 -11.52
CA SER A 246 -16.66 -11.54 -10.16
C SER A 246 -16.53 -13.03 -9.85
N ASN A 247 -16.04 -13.84 -10.81
CA ASN A 247 -15.82 -15.26 -10.57
C ASN A 247 -14.89 -15.43 -9.36
N GLY A 248 -15.29 -16.32 -8.44
CA GLY A 248 -14.60 -16.52 -7.18
C GLY A 248 -13.13 -16.89 -7.41
N LEU A 249 -12.22 -16.07 -6.91
CA LEU A 249 -10.80 -16.41 -6.86
C LEU A 249 -10.60 -17.42 -5.72
N GLY A 250 -10.07 -18.59 -6.05
CA GLY A 250 -9.77 -19.64 -5.10
C GLY A 250 -8.30 -19.67 -4.70
N GLU A 251 -7.94 -20.69 -3.91
CA GLU A 251 -6.55 -20.91 -3.49
C GLU A 251 -5.59 -21.09 -4.68
N LYS A 252 -6.06 -21.70 -5.78
CA LYS A 252 -5.24 -21.94 -6.98
C LYS A 252 -4.75 -20.62 -7.58
N GLU A 253 -5.64 -19.65 -7.75
CA GLU A 253 -5.35 -18.33 -8.31
C GLU A 253 -4.41 -17.55 -7.36
N LEU A 254 -4.66 -17.60 -6.05
CA LEU A 254 -3.80 -16.95 -5.06
C LEU A 254 -2.40 -17.57 -5.03
N ARG A 255 -2.26 -18.89 -5.19
CA ARG A 255 -0.96 -19.56 -5.31
C ARG A 255 -0.23 -19.19 -6.60
N ALA A 256 -0.96 -19.04 -7.71
CA ALA A 256 -0.38 -18.56 -8.95
C ALA A 256 0.15 -17.12 -8.81
N ALA A 257 -0.62 -16.24 -8.16
CA ALA A 257 -0.18 -14.89 -7.81
C ALA A 257 1.04 -14.91 -6.87
N ALA A 258 1.08 -15.81 -5.89
CA ALA A 258 2.22 -15.98 -5.00
C ALA A 258 3.49 -16.41 -5.75
N GLY A 259 3.36 -17.33 -6.70
CA GLY A 259 4.47 -17.75 -7.55
C GLY A 259 5.02 -16.61 -8.41
N LEU A 260 4.13 -15.78 -8.97
CA LEU A 260 4.52 -14.57 -9.70
C LEU A 260 5.19 -13.54 -8.77
N TRP A 261 4.59 -13.26 -7.63
CA TRP A 261 5.14 -12.40 -6.58
C TRP A 261 6.55 -12.85 -6.18
N GLY A 262 6.78 -14.17 -6.04
CA GLY A 262 8.08 -14.74 -5.74
C GLY A 262 9.14 -14.44 -6.81
N ARG A 263 8.80 -14.61 -8.09
CA ARG A 263 9.72 -14.26 -9.19
C ARG A 263 10.07 -12.77 -9.20
N VAL A 264 9.08 -11.92 -8.96
CA VAL A 264 9.29 -10.46 -8.88
C VAL A 264 10.13 -10.09 -7.67
N LEU A 265 9.88 -10.70 -6.50
CA LEU A 265 10.69 -10.50 -5.30
C LEU A 265 12.17 -10.80 -5.57
N LEU A 266 12.48 -11.96 -6.15
CA LEU A 266 13.87 -12.34 -6.41
C LEU A 266 14.55 -11.38 -7.38
N HIS A 267 13.85 -10.93 -8.42
CA HIS A 267 14.37 -9.92 -9.35
C HIS A 267 14.60 -8.56 -8.67
N VAL A 268 13.65 -8.10 -7.87
CA VAL A 268 13.78 -6.85 -7.10
C VAL A 268 14.96 -6.93 -6.14
N GLU A 269 15.09 -8.05 -5.43
CA GLU A 269 16.15 -8.25 -4.46
C GLU A 269 17.51 -8.41 -5.11
N GLU A 270 17.59 -9.04 -6.29
CA GLU A 270 18.82 -9.13 -7.06
C GLU A 270 19.33 -7.74 -7.46
N ARG A 271 18.42 -6.90 -7.95
CA ARG A 271 18.73 -5.52 -8.34
C ARG A 271 19.04 -4.62 -7.15
N ARG A 272 18.31 -4.75 -6.04
CA ARG A 272 18.51 -3.94 -4.83
C ARG A 272 19.78 -4.31 -4.09
N ALA A 273 20.05 -5.61 -3.93
CA ALA A 273 21.18 -6.11 -3.16
C ALA A 273 22.45 -6.30 -4.00
N GLY A 274 22.36 -6.20 -5.33
CA GLY A 274 23.51 -6.36 -6.24
C GLY A 274 24.05 -7.79 -6.29
N ARG A 275 23.20 -8.80 -6.02
CA ARG A 275 23.60 -10.22 -6.01
C ARG A 275 22.43 -11.13 -6.33
N ARG A 276 22.71 -12.29 -6.90
CA ARG A 276 21.69 -13.21 -7.40
C ARG A 276 21.08 -14.08 -6.30
N PHE A 277 19.78 -14.33 -6.40
CA PHE A 277 19.05 -15.30 -5.59
C PHE A 277 18.36 -16.33 -6.52
N PRO A 278 19.00 -17.49 -6.79
CA PRO A 278 18.44 -18.47 -7.73
C PRO A 278 17.07 -19.00 -7.33
N THR A 279 16.84 -19.17 -6.03
CA THR A 279 15.57 -19.67 -5.49
C THR A 279 15.08 -18.85 -4.31
N ALA A 280 13.79 -18.98 -3.99
CA ALA A 280 13.23 -18.43 -2.74
C ALA A 280 13.91 -19.02 -1.50
N ARG A 281 14.42 -20.26 -1.57
CA ARG A 281 15.17 -20.86 -0.46
C ARG A 281 16.49 -20.13 -0.22
N ASP A 282 17.24 -19.82 -1.28
CA ASP A 282 18.49 -19.06 -1.18
C ASP A 282 18.23 -17.65 -0.61
N TYR A 283 17.12 -17.04 -1.02
CA TYR A 283 16.69 -15.75 -0.51
C TYR A 283 16.40 -15.76 1.01
N VAL A 284 15.70 -16.79 1.47
CA VAL A 284 15.31 -16.96 2.88
C VAL A 284 16.52 -17.26 3.77
N LEU A 285 17.46 -18.08 3.28
CA LEU A 285 18.68 -18.46 4.02
C LEU A 285 19.70 -17.33 4.13
N ASP A 286 19.52 -16.25 3.38
CA ASP A 286 20.41 -15.13 3.45
C ASP A 286 20.13 -14.20 4.65
N TYR A 287 21.15 -13.97 5.47
CA TYR A 287 21.09 -13.22 6.72
C TYR A 287 21.45 -11.73 6.61
N SER A 288 21.75 -11.24 5.40
CA SER A 288 22.07 -9.82 5.22
C SER A 288 20.84 -8.94 5.52
N ALA A 289 21.10 -7.72 5.97
CA ALA A 289 20.03 -6.77 6.27
C ALA A 289 19.33 -6.33 4.98
N ARG A 290 18.00 -6.43 4.97
CA ARG A 290 17.16 -6.01 3.84
C ARG A 290 16.95 -4.49 3.85
N GLU A 291 16.78 -3.93 5.03
CA GLU A 291 16.70 -2.49 5.26
C GLU A 291 17.90 -1.97 6.04
N VAL A 292 19.02 -1.70 5.35
CA VAL A 292 20.29 -1.28 5.98
C VAL A 292 20.11 -0.06 6.89
N ALA A 293 19.31 0.93 6.47
CA ALA A 293 19.07 2.15 7.22
C ALA A 293 18.42 1.93 8.60
N THR A 294 17.60 0.89 8.76
CA THR A 294 16.91 0.57 10.03
C THR A 294 17.71 -0.41 10.91
N ASN A 295 18.83 -0.92 10.40
CA ASN A 295 19.69 -1.92 11.06
C ASN A 295 21.10 -1.38 11.39
N THR A 296 21.26 -0.06 11.45
CA THR A 296 22.52 0.58 11.87
C THR A 296 22.74 0.46 13.38
N PHE A 297 23.99 0.58 13.84
CA PHE A 297 24.33 0.52 15.28
C PHE A 297 23.56 1.55 16.13
N ARG A 298 23.22 2.71 15.55
CA ARG A 298 22.40 3.75 16.20
C ARG A 298 20.96 3.28 16.47
N CYS A 299 20.44 2.37 15.65
CA CYS A 299 19.08 1.84 15.78
C CYS A 299 19.01 0.61 16.70
N TRP A 300 20.14 -0.04 17.01
CA TRP A 300 20.17 -1.29 17.78
C TRP A 300 19.51 -1.21 19.16
N PRO A 301 19.71 -0.17 19.98
CA PRO A 301 19.04 -0.08 21.27
C PRO A 301 17.51 -0.02 21.13
N ALA A 302 17.00 0.79 20.20
CA ALA A 302 15.57 0.89 19.93
C ALA A 302 15.00 -0.42 19.38
N ASN A 303 15.74 -1.11 18.51
CA ASN A 303 15.35 -2.40 17.96
C ASN A 303 15.34 -3.50 19.03
N LEU A 304 16.33 -3.51 19.94
CA LEU A 304 16.37 -4.44 21.07
C LEU A 304 15.13 -4.27 21.95
N VAL A 305 14.79 -3.03 22.33
CA VAL A 305 13.58 -2.75 23.12
C VAL A 305 12.32 -3.22 22.39
N ARG A 306 12.20 -2.97 21.08
CA ARG A 306 11.06 -3.45 20.27
C ARG A 306 10.96 -4.98 20.26
N ASN A 307 12.08 -5.68 20.11
CA ASN A 307 12.11 -7.14 20.08
C ASN A 307 11.87 -7.75 21.47
N LEU A 308 12.38 -7.15 22.56
CA LEU A 308 12.12 -7.61 23.92
C LEU A 308 10.64 -7.53 24.29
N ARG A 309 9.93 -6.48 23.84
CA ARG A 309 8.46 -6.40 23.98
C ARG A 309 7.69 -7.52 23.27
N ARG A 310 8.36 -8.21 22.34
CA ARG A 310 7.84 -9.38 21.61
C ARG A 310 8.38 -10.71 22.15
N GLY A 311 9.20 -10.68 23.21
CA GLY A 311 9.86 -11.88 23.75
C GLY A 311 11.05 -12.38 22.92
N VAL A 312 11.64 -11.53 22.06
CA VAL A 312 12.77 -11.89 21.19
C VAL A 312 14.01 -11.08 21.56
N ILE A 313 15.16 -11.74 21.66
CA ILE A 313 16.46 -11.07 21.86
C ILE A 313 17.12 -10.87 20.50
N SER A 314 16.99 -9.69 19.92
CA SER A 314 17.60 -9.33 18.64
C SER A 314 17.77 -7.82 18.51
N VAL A 315 18.87 -7.39 17.88
CA VAL A 315 19.13 -5.97 17.54
C VAL A 315 18.69 -5.61 16.12
N LYS A 316 18.24 -6.60 15.33
CA LYS A 316 17.71 -6.37 13.97
C LYS A 316 16.32 -5.74 14.05
N TYR A 317 15.99 -4.90 13.08
CA TYR A 317 14.65 -4.34 12.98
C TYR A 317 13.62 -5.48 12.79
N PRO A 318 12.51 -5.53 13.57
CA PRO A 318 11.55 -6.63 13.54
C PRO A 318 11.06 -7.05 12.15
N ARG A 319 10.90 -6.11 11.21
CA ARG A 319 10.46 -6.37 9.84
C ARG A 319 11.41 -7.29 9.05
N GLU A 320 12.68 -7.39 9.45
CA GLU A 320 13.66 -8.30 8.82
C GLU A 320 13.24 -9.77 8.87
N GLU A 321 12.48 -10.16 9.90
CA GLU A 321 11.92 -11.50 10.04
C GLU A 321 10.85 -11.77 8.96
N LEU A 322 9.99 -10.78 8.72
CA LEU A 322 8.89 -10.89 7.76
C LEU A 322 9.38 -11.16 6.34
N TYR A 323 10.48 -10.53 5.91
CA TYR A 323 11.04 -10.77 4.57
C TYR A 323 11.45 -12.23 4.36
N ARG A 324 11.96 -12.90 5.40
CA ARG A 324 12.40 -14.31 5.31
C ARG A 324 11.24 -15.28 5.49
N GLU A 325 10.25 -14.91 6.28
CA GLU A 325 9.14 -15.79 6.58
C GLU A 325 8.08 -15.81 5.46
N LEU A 326 7.80 -14.65 4.86
CA LEU A 326 6.72 -14.54 3.88
C LEU A 326 6.84 -15.51 2.68
N PRO A 327 8.02 -15.70 2.04
CA PRO A 327 8.14 -16.68 0.95
C PRO A 327 7.82 -18.11 1.39
N GLN A 328 8.13 -18.48 2.63
CA GLN A 328 7.80 -19.81 3.16
C GLN A 328 6.29 -19.96 3.37
N LEU A 329 5.64 -18.93 3.92
CA LEU A 329 4.18 -18.93 4.14
C LEU A 329 3.38 -18.85 2.84
N LEU A 330 3.93 -18.24 1.80
CA LEU A 330 3.34 -18.26 0.46
C LEU A 330 3.61 -19.57 -0.30
N GLY A 331 4.30 -20.54 0.31
CA GLY A 331 4.56 -21.86 -0.28
C GLY A 331 5.63 -21.86 -1.37
N LEU A 332 6.53 -20.87 -1.37
CA LEU A 332 7.60 -20.74 -2.36
C LEU A 332 8.86 -21.55 -2.01
N THR A 333 8.90 -22.14 -0.81
CA THR A 333 9.98 -23.00 -0.33
C THR A 333 9.44 -24.40 -0.02
N ALA A 334 10.17 -25.44 -0.41
CA ALA A 334 9.84 -26.83 -0.08
C ALA A 334 10.81 -27.40 0.99
N PRO A 335 10.31 -28.12 2.01
CA PRO A 335 8.89 -28.28 2.36
C PRO A 335 8.29 -26.99 2.95
N GLY A 336 6.97 -26.82 2.81
CA GLY A 336 6.24 -25.75 3.50
C GLY A 336 6.20 -25.94 5.02
N PRO A 337 5.88 -24.90 5.81
CA PRO A 337 5.82 -25.01 7.25
C PRO A 337 4.68 -25.93 7.72
N LYS A 338 4.98 -26.86 8.63
CA LYS A 338 3.99 -27.78 9.22
C LYS A 338 2.93 -27.06 10.07
N ASP A 339 3.31 -25.97 10.71
CA ASP A 339 2.49 -25.12 11.58
C ASP A 339 2.01 -23.84 10.88
N TRP A 340 1.66 -23.94 9.59
CA TRP A 340 1.33 -22.79 8.73
C TRP A 340 0.28 -21.85 9.34
N THR A 341 -0.78 -22.39 9.96
CA THR A 341 -1.86 -21.59 10.58
C THR A 341 -1.32 -20.68 11.67
N SER A 342 -0.56 -21.22 12.63
CA SER A 342 -0.01 -20.44 13.75
C SER A 342 1.10 -19.49 13.29
N ARG A 343 1.94 -19.89 12.32
CA ARG A 343 2.98 -19.00 11.78
C ARG A 343 2.41 -17.84 10.99
N SER A 344 1.39 -18.09 10.16
CA SER A 344 0.75 -17.01 9.39
C SER A 344 0.00 -16.02 10.27
N GLU A 345 -0.57 -16.47 11.39
CA GLU A 345 -1.16 -15.59 12.40
C GLU A 345 -0.09 -14.70 13.06
N ARG A 346 1.01 -15.30 13.57
CA ARG A 346 2.13 -14.55 14.16
C ARG A 346 2.74 -13.56 13.17
N PHE A 347 2.90 -13.98 11.92
CA PHE A 347 3.39 -13.13 10.83
C PHE A 347 2.48 -11.90 10.65
N LEU A 348 1.16 -12.10 10.51
CA LEU A 348 0.22 -10.99 10.30
C LEU A 348 0.13 -10.08 11.52
N ALA A 349 0.20 -10.64 12.74
CA ALA A 349 0.27 -9.85 13.96
C ALA A 349 1.52 -8.96 14.01
N LEU A 350 2.69 -9.50 13.67
CA LEU A 350 3.93 -8.73 13.58
C LEU A 350 3.87 -7.68 12.46
N TRP A 351 3.36 -8.08 11.29
CA TRP A 351 3.21 -7.19 10.13
C TRP A 351 2.38 -5.96 10.47
N ARG A 352 1.23 -6.09 11.17
CA ARG A 352 0.40 -4.97 11.63
C ARG A 352 1.09 -4.04 12.64
N GLN A 353 2.12 -4.50 13.35
CA GLN A 353 2.84 -3.68 14.32
C GLN A 353 3.95 -2.85 13.69
N VAL A 354 4.50 -3.28 12.55
CA VAL A 354 5.76 -2.77 11.99
C VAL A 354 5.62 -2.19 10.59
N ASN A 355 4.45 -2.33 9.96
CA ASN A 355 4.01 -1.59 8.78
C ASN A 355 2.86 -0.69 9.18
#